data_AF-A0AAV5UC91-F1
#
_entry.id   AF-A0AAV5UC91-F1
#
_cell.length_a   1.000
_cell.length_b   1.000
_cell.length_c   1.000
_cell.angle_alpha   90.00
_cell.angle_beta   90.00
_cell.angle_gamma   90.00
#
_symmetry.space_group_name_H-M   'P 1'
#
loop_
_entity.id
_entity.type
_entity.pdbx_description
1 polymer ?
#
loop_
_entity_poly.entity_id
_entity_poly.type
_entity_poly.pdbx_seq_one_letter_code
_entity_poly.pdbx_strand_id
1 'polypeptide(L)'
;RGCDMLQMRLFLPSLLLLILVFLSLVESQKVRMRSTLVCKNGERQEGRCVCNLDYVGRHCEKKKMCDTFRRYQNGTCLACMTGYTGEYCEDIVCEHGEIDKTGLSCVCERPFSGPFCSDLDTKDVYRFYNHRAYMMGPLGALCIIPMCGLFYGCERMARKRQVKRVALMLGDQNLTVTKDAVKSLLAEDV
;
A
#
# COMPACT_ATOMS: atom_id res chain seq x y z
N ARG A 1 10.45 -20.32 35.36
CA ARG A 1 11.06 -20.97 34.17
C ARG A 1 9.93 -21.53 33.33
N GLY A 2 9.95 -21.28 32.02
CA GLY A 2 9.10 -21.95 31.04
C GLY A 2 7.97 -21.09 30.47
N CYS A 3 8.20 -20.55 29.28
CA CYS A 3 7.25 -20.60 28.17
C CYS A 3 8.08 -20.59 26.88
N ASP A 4 8.75 -21.71 26.60
CA ASP A 4 9.48 -21.92 25.35
C ASP A 4 8.49 -22.46 24.31
N MET A 5 8.24 -21.66 23.28
CA MET A 5 7.38 -22.02 22.15
C MET A 5 8.27 -22.14 20.90
N LEU A 6 8.86 -23.32 20.71
CA LEU A 6 9.75 -23.59 19.58
C LEU A 6 9.28 -24.85 18.85
N GLN A 7 8.54 -24.68 17.75
CA GLN A 7 8.65 -25.48 16.51
C GLN A 7 7.58 -25.05 15.51
N MET A 8 7.91 -24.07 14.66
CA MET A 8 7.16 -23.77 13.43
C MET A 8 8.14 -23.45 12.29
N ARG A 9 9.14 -24.31 12.14
CA ARG A 9 10.17 -24.22 11.08
C ARG A 9 10.17 -25.52 10.29
N LEU A 10 9.22 -25.71 9.37
CA LEU A 10 9.30 -26.77 8.35
C LEU A 10 8.22 -26.64 7.26
N PHE A 11 7.96 -25.44 6.72
CA PHE A 11 7.10 -25.30 5.52
C PHE A 11 7.55 -24.22 4.52
N LEU A 12 8.62 -23.47 4.79
CA LEU A 12 9.09 -22.38 3.91
C LEU A 12 9.98 -22.76 2.70
N PRO A 13 10.75 -23.87 2.66
CA PRO A 13 11.70 -24.06 1.56
C PRO A 13 11.09 -24.67 0.29
N SER A 14 9.95 -25.37 0.38
CA SER A 14 9.32 -26.03 -0.79
C SER A 14 8.52 -25.07 -1.67
N LEU A 15 7.92 -24.03 -1.08
CA LEU A 15 7.14 -23.03 -1.82
C LEU A 15 8.05 -22.08 -2.62
N LEU A 16 9.22 -21.74 -2.07
CA LEU A 16 10.21 -20.87 -2.71
C LEU A 16 10.78 -21.49 -3.99
N LEU A 17 10.99 -22.81 -3.98
CA LEU A 17 11.53 -23.55 -5.13
C LEU A 17 10.53 -23.61 -6.29
N LEU A 18 9.24 -23.78 -6.00
CA LEU A 18 8.18 -23.78 -7.00
C LEU A 18 8.06 -22.40 -7.69
N ILE A 19 8.13 -21.30 -6.92
CA ILE A 19 8.04 -19.94 -7.47
C ILE A 19 9.20 -19.63 -8.41
N LEU A 20 10.42 -20.10 -8.11
CA LEU A 20 11.59 -19.89 -8.97
C LEU A 20 11.49 -20.65 -10.30
N VAL A 21 10.90 -21.86 -10.31
CA VAL A 21 10.68 -22.64 -11.54
C VAL A 21 9.61 -22.01 -12.44
N PHE A 22 8.57 -21.41 -11.86
CA PHE A 22 7.54 -20.70 -12.63
C PHE A 22 8.04 -19.40 -13.28
N LEU A 23 9.03 -18.72 -12.68
CA LEU A 23 9.60 -17.48 -13.23
C LEU A 23 10.52 -17.70 -14.45
N SER A 24 11.08 -18.90 -14.62
CA SER A 24 11.99 -19.23 -15.74
C SER A 24 11.31 -19.60 -17.06
N LEU A 25 9.98 -19.76 -17.09
CA LEU A 25 9.25 -20.24 -18.28
C LEU A 25 8.57 -19.14 -19.11
N VAL A 26 8.72 -17.86 -18.74
CA VAL A 26 8.12 -16.74 -19.50
C VAL A 26 9.16 -16.11 -20.41
N GLU A 27 9.55 -16.84 -21.47
CA GLU A 27 10.34 -16.25 -22.55
C GLU A 27 9.40 -15.58 -23.55
N SER A 28 9.29 -14.26 -23.43
CA SER A 28 8.39 -13.45 -24.25
C SER A 28 9.00 -13.22 -25.64
N GLN A 29 8.46 -13.90 -26.66
CA GLN A 29 8.80 -13.60 -28.05
C GLN A 29 8.29 -12.20 -28.43
N LYS A 30 9.21 -11.24 -28.57
CA LYS A 30 8.92 -9.90 -29.07
C LYS A 30 8.67 -9.96 -30.59
N VAL A 31 7.41 -10.10 -30.97
CA VAL A 31 6.97 -9.89 -32.36
C VAL A 31 7.23 -8.43 -32.73
N ARG A 32 8.18 -8.19 -33.64
CA ARG A 32 8.50 -6.85 -34.13
C ARG A 32 7.44 -6.41 -35.13
N MET A 33 6.31 -5.92 -34.61
CA MET A 33 5.25 -5.35 -35.43
C MET A 33 5.76 -4.06 -36.09
N ARG A 34 5.80 -4.05 -37.42
CA ARG A 34 6.24 -2.88 -38.21
C ARG A 34 5.11 -1.85 -38.15
N SER A 35 5.16 -0.96 -37.16
CA SER A 35 4.17 0.11 -36.98
C SER A 35 4.19 1.05 -38.19
N THR A 36 3.06 1.17 -38.87
CA THR A 36 2.84 2.22 -39.87
C THR A 36 2.79 3.57 -39.14
N LEU A 37 3.61 4.52 -39.55
CA LEU A 37 3.62 5.87 -38.98
C LEU A 37 2.26 6.54 -39.22
N VAL A 38 1.47 6.71 -38.17
CA VAL A 38 0.20 7.44 -38.16
C VAL A 38 0.42 8.81 -37.53
N CYS A 39 -0.05 9.87 -38.17
CA CYS A 39 -0.03 11.23 -37.64
C CYS A 39 -1.45 11.60 -37.20
N LYS A 40 -1.65 12.01 -35.94
CA LYS A 40 -2.97 12.37 -35.40
C LYS A 40 -3.41 13.77 -35.84
N ASN A 41 -2.56 14.78 -35.61
CA ASN A 41 -2.86 16.19 -35.89
C ASN A 41 -1.81 16.82 -36.81
N GLY A 42 -1.69 16.28 -38.02
CA GLY A 42 -0.73 16.75 -39.01
C GLY A 42 -0.70 15.86 -40.23
N GLU A 43 0.22 16.18 -41.13
CA GLU A 43 0.36 15.47 -42.41
C GLU A 43 1.67 14.68 -42.44
N ARG A 44 1.65 13.55 -43.16
CA ARG A 44 2.84 12.76 -43.38
C ARG A 44 3.62 13.31 -44.57
N GLN A 45 4.81 13.83 -44.32
CA GLN A 45 5.75 14.27 -45.35
C GLN A 45 7.09 13.56 -45.15
N GLU A 46 7.66 12.99 -46.22
CA GLU A 46 9.00 12.37 -46.23
C GLU A 46 9.25 11.33 -45.11
N GLY A 47 8.22 10.58 -44.69
CA GLY A 47 8.36 9.56 -43.65
C GLY A 47 8.43 10.09 -42.21
N ARG A 48 8.10 11.37 -41.99
CA ARG A 48 7.87 11.99 -40.67
C ARG A 48 6.49 12.65 -40.62
N CYS A 49 6.00 12.90 -39.41
CA CYS A 49 4.80 13.71 -39.22
C CYS A 49 5.20 15.19 -39.14
N VAL A 50 4.55 16.03 -39.95
CA VAL A 50 4.63 17.49 -39.84
C VAL A 50 3.36 17.94 -39.12
N CYS A 51 3.53 18.42 -37.89
CA CYS A 51 2.42 18.75 -37.02
C CYS A 51 1.80 20.11 -37.35
N ASN A 52 0.49 20.21 -37.11
CA ASN A 52 -0.21 21.48 -37.13
C ASN A 52 0.39 22.42 -36.06
N LEU A 53 0.20 23.73 -36.26
CA LEU A 53 0.78 24.80 -35.43
C LEU A 53 0.66 24.59 -33.91
N ASP A 54 -0.46 24.01 -33.46
CA ASP A 54 -0.82 23.80 -32.04
C ASP A 54 -0.45 22.42 -31.49
N TYR A 55 0.23 21.58 -32.26
CA TYR A 55 0.54 20.21 -31.88
C TYR A 55 2.03 19.90 -32.04
N VAL A 56 2.52 18.98 -31.21
CA VAL A 56 3.90 18.47 -31.20
C VAL A 56 3.91 16.97 -30.89
N GLY A 57 5.11 16.38 -30.94
CA GLY A 57 5.31 14.94 -30.73
C GLY A 57 5.58 14.21 -32.04
N ARG A 58 6.02 12.95 -31.92
CA ARG A 58 6.43 12.14 -33.08
C ARG A 58 5.27 11.85 -34.03
N HIS A 59 4.06 11.77 -33.46
CA HIS A 59 2.81 11.47 -34.14
C HIS A 59 1.82 12.65 -34.05
N CYS A 60 2.29 13.84 -33.66
CA CYS A 60 1.47 15.03 -33.43
C CYS A 60 0.32 14.78 -32.43
N GLU A 61 0.64 14.02 -31.39
CA GLU A 61 -0.30 13.55 -30.38
C GLU A 61 -0.45 14.51 -29.20
N LYS A 62 0.54 15.37 -28.95
CA LYS A 62 0.53 16.33 -27.84
C LYS A 62 0.07 17.70 -28.33
N LYS A 63 -0.87 18.30 -27.61
CA LYS A 63 -1.33 19.67 -27.87
C LYS A 63 -0.49 20.65 -27.04
N LYS A 64 -0.08 21.76 -27.66
CA LYS A 64 0.62 22.85 -26.97
C LYS A 64 -0.34 23.57 -26.03
N MET A 65 -0.03 23.63 -24.75
CA MET A 65 -0.87 24.25 -23.72
C MET A 65 -0.29 25.61 -23.28
N CYS A 66 -0.12 26.51 -24.26
CA CYS A 66 0.35 27.87 -24.00
C CYS A 66 -0.70 28.67 -23.21
N ASP A 67 -0.25 29.52 -22.29
CA ASP A 67 -1.13 30.43 -21.52
C ASP A 67 -1.81 31.49 -22.39
N THR A 68 -1.14 31.90 -23.48
CA THR A 68 -1.68 32.85 -24.46
C THR A 68 -1.53 32.35 -25.89
N PHE A 69 -2.27 32.95 -26.82
CA PHE A 69 -2.14 32.66 -28.26
C PHE A 69 -0.82 33.17 -28.88
N ARG A 70 -0.02 33.94 -28.14
CA ARG A 70 1.26 34.49 -28.63
C ARG A 70 2.35 33.42 -28.59
N ARG A 71 3.15 33.38 -29.65
CA ARG A 71 4.26 32.43 -29.82
C ARG A 71 5.54 33.17 -30.19
N TYR A 72 6.68 32.58 -29.83
CA TYR A 72 7.96 33.00 -30.39
C TYR A 72 8.04 32.61 -31.87
N GLN A 73 9.00 33.18 -32.60
CA GLN A 73 9.17 32.96 -34.05
C GLN A 73 9.43 31.48 -34.40
N ASN A 74 10.02 30.71 -33.49
CA ASN A 74 10.22 29.26 -33.62
C ASN A 74 8.95 28.44 -33.31
N GLY A 75 7.84 29.07 -32.90
CA GLY A 75 6.58 28.41 -32.58
C GLY A 75 6.47 27.86 -31.15
N THR A 76 7.41 28.21 -30.27
CA THR A 76 7.38 27.91 -28.82
C THR A 76 6.45 28.86 -28.07
N CYS A 77 5.96 28.44 -26.90
CA CYS A 77 5.05 29.23 -26.08
C CYS A 77 5.82 30.31 -25.29
N LEU A 78 5.22 31.48 -25.07
CA LEU A 78 5.79 32.50 -24.17
C LEU A 78 5.75 32.06 -22.69
N ALA A 79 4.64 31.43 -22.30
CA ALA A 79 4.39 30.88 -20.98
C ALA A 79 3.40 29.70 -21.10
N CYS A 80 3.47 28.78 -20.14
CA CYS A 80 2.59 27.62 -20.07
C CYS A 80 1.39 27.87 -19.17
N MET A 81 0.26 27.25 -19.50
CA MET A 81 -0.85 27.17 -18.56
C MET A 81 -0.42 26.42 -17.30
N THR A 82 -1.07 26.74 -16.18
CA THR A 82 -0.86 26.05 -14.90
C THR A 82 -1.04 24.53 -15.07
N GLY A 83 -0.07 23.77 -14.56
CA GLY A 83 -0.07 22.30 -14.68
C GLY A 83 0.57 21.76 -15.96
N TYR A 84 1.17 22.62 -16.80
CA TYR A 84 1.92 22.20 -17.99
C TYR A 84 3.35 22.74 -18.01
N THR A 85 4.25 21.99 -18.65
CA THR A 85 5.67 22.32 -18.79
C THR A 85 6.20 21.87 -20.16
N GLY A 86 7.47 22.18 -20.44
CA GLY A 86 8.13 21.90 -21.70
C GLY A 86 8.33 23.15 -22.57
N GLU A 87 9.10 23.00 -23.65
CA GLU A 87 9.44 24.11 -24.56
C GLU A 87 8.19 24.61 -25.31
N TYR A 88 7.22 23.72 -25.55
CA TYR A 88 5.95 24.01 -26.20
C TYR A 88 4.75 23.80 -25.25
N CYS A 89 4.99 23.72 -23.95
CA CYS A 89 3.97 23.45 -22.93
C CYS A 89 3.15 22.19 -23.23
N GLU A 90 3.83 21.15 -23.71
CA GLU A 90 3.24 19.90 -24.20
C GLU A 90 3.15 18.80 -23.13
N ASP A 91 3.90 18.95 -22.04
CA ASP A 91 4.02 17.95 -20.99
C ASP A 91 3.14 18.35 -19.81
N ILE A 92 2.24 17.45 -19.41
CA ILE A 92 1.42 17.61 -18.21
C ILE A 92 2.27 17.38 -16.95
N VAL A 93 2.08 18.21 -15.94
CA VAL A 93 2.70 18.07 -14.62
C VAL A 93 1.68 17.51 -13.65
N CYS A 94 2.04 16.40 -13.01
CA CYS A 94 1.21 15.75 -11.98
C CYS A 94 1.80 16.07 -10.60
N GLU A 95 0.99 16.56 -9.67
CA GLU A 95 1.46 16.87 -8.30
C GLU A 95 1.62 15.60 -7.46
N HIS A 96 0.56 14.79 -7.34
CA HIS A 96 0.54 13.55 -6.56
C HIS A 96 0.25 12.34 -7.44
N GLY A 97 1.20 11.95 -8.28
CA GLY A 97 1.05 10.79 -9.16
C GLY A 97 2.12 10.74 -10.24
N GLU A 98 1.84 9.93 -11.25
CA GLU A 98 2.74 9.72 -12.39
C GLU A 98 2.04 10.05 -13.71
N ILE A 99 2.82 10.38 -14.72
CA ILE A 99 2.29 10.61 -16.08
C ILE A 99 1.91 9.25 -16.69
N ASP A 100 0.73 9.17 -17.31
CA ASP A 100 0.27 7.98 -18.02
C ASP A 100 1.20 7.60 -19.20
N LYS A 101 1.11 6.36 -19.68
CA LYS A 101 1.88 5.85 -20.83
C LYS A 101 1.71 6.70 -22.09
N THR A 102 0.57 7.38 -22.23
CA THR A 102 0.31 8.27 -23.36
C THR A 102 0.99 9.63 -23.24
N GLY A 103 1.41 10.05 -22.04
CA GLY A 103 2.00 11.36 -21.79
C GLY A 103 1.01 12.51 -21.73
N LEU A 104 -0.30 12.23 -21.74
CA LEU A 104 -1.36 13.25 -21.91
C LEU A 104 -2.23 13.45 -20.66
N SER A 105 -2.15 12.55 -19.68
CA SER A 105 -2.95 12.58 -18.47
C SER A 105 -2.14 12.07 -17.28
N CYS A 106 -2.58 12.43 -16.07
CA CYS A 106 -2.00 11.94 -14.83
C CYS A 106 -2.72 10.70 -14.31
N VAL A 107 -1.94 9.75 -13.79
CA VAL A 107 -2.42 8.63 -12.98
C VAL A 107 -2.16 8.99 -11.52
N CYS A 108 -3.22 9.35 -10.81
CA CYS A 108 -3.10 9.87 -9.44
C CYS A 108 -2.85 8.77 -8.41
N GLU A 109 -2.03 9.09 -7.42
CA GLU A 109 -1.91 8.29 -6.21
C GLU A 109 -3.13 8.54 -5.32
N ARG A 110 -3.74 7.47 -4.81
CA ARG A 110 -4.85 7.61 -3.87
C ARG A 110 -4.36 8.16 -2.53
N PRO A 111 -5.05 9.12 -1.91
CA PRO A 111 -6.44 9.53 -2.17
C PRO A 111 -6.61 10.75 -3.09
N PHE A 112 -5.56 11.24 -3.75
CA PHE A 112 -5.64 12.42 -4.61
C PHE A 112 -6.39 12.14 -5.92
N SER A 113 -6.99 13.20 -6.47
CA SER A 113 -7.79 13.16 -7.70
C SER A 113 -7.64 14.45 -8.52
N GLY A 114 -8.42 14.58 -9.58
CA GLY A 114 -8.35 15.72 -10.51
C GLY A 114 -7.41 15.48 -11.70
N PRO A 115 -7.41 16.39 -12.69
CA PRO A 115 -6.62 16.25 -13.92
C PRO A 115 -5.11 16.30 -13.69
N PHE A 116 -4.66 17.02 -12.65
CA PHE A 116 -3.25 17.19 -12.27
C PHE A 116 -2.90 16.52 -10.94
N CYS A 117 -3.83 15.74 -10.36
CA CYS A 117 -3.67 15.07 -9.07
C CYS A 117 -3.39 16.03 -7.89
N SER A 118 -4.00 17.22 -7.92
CA SER A 118 -3.91 18.23 -6.87
C SER A 118 -5.14 18.22 -5.95
N ASP A 119 -6.25 17.63 -6.39
CA ASP A 119 -7.51 17.69 -5.66
C ASP A 119 -7.51 16.63 -4.54
N LEU A 120 -7.88 17.06 -3.33
CA LEU A 120 -7.94 16.19 -2.16
C LEU A 120 -9.29 16.36 -1.46
N ASP A 121 -10.22 15.47 -1.78
CA ASP A 121 -11.54 15.46 -1.17
C ASP A 121 -11.56 14.65 0.13
N THR A 122 -12.15 15.24 1.18
CA THR A 122 -12.29 14.59 2.50
C THR A 122 -13.01 13.25 2.39
N LYS A 123 -14.02 13.15 1.52
CA LYS A 123 -14.75 11.91 1.24
C LYS A 123 -13.84 10.80 0.73
N ASP A 124 -12.93 11.13 -0.19
CA ASP A 124 -12.01 10.14 -0.79
C ASP A 124 -10.91 9.74 0.18
N VAL A 125 -10.43 10.69 0.99
CA VAL A 125 -9.53 10.40 2.12
C VAL A 125 -10.18 9.41 3.08
N TYR A 126 -11.38 9.71 3.58
CA TYR A 126 -12.09 8.82 4.50
C TYR A 126 -12.35 7.45 3.87
N ARG A 127 -12.78 7.42 2.62
CA ARG A 127 -13.03 6.16 1.89
C ARG A 127 -11.75 5.33 1.77
N PHE A 128 -10.63 5.95 1.40
CA PHE A 128 -9.33 5.27 1.25
C PHE A 128 -8.84 4.69 2.57
N TYR A 129 -8.83 5.48 3.64
CA TYR A 129 -8.36 5.03 4.95
C TYR A 129 -9.30 4.00 5.58
N ASN A 130 -10.63 4.16 5.47
CA ASN A 130 -11.58 3.17 5.97
C ASN A 130 -11.44 1.84 5.23
N HIS A 131 -11.30 1.88 3.89
CA HIS A 131 -11.03 0.68 3.12
C HIS A 131 -9.70 0.03 3.51
N ARG A 132 -8.64 0.82 3.70
CA ARG A 132 -7.32 0.30 4.10
C ARG A 132 -7.34 -0.29 5.52
N ALA A 133 -8.07 0.34 6.45
CA ALA A 133 -8.29 -0.18 7.80
C ALA A 133 -9.09 -1.50 7.78
N TYR A 134 -10.11 -1.59 6.93
CA TYR A 134 -10.87 -2.83 6.72
C TYR A 134 -9.98 -3.95 6.14
N MET A 135 -9.11 -3.62 5.17
CA MET A 135 -8.14 -4.56 4.61
C MET A 135 -7.08 -5.00 5.62
N MET A 136 -6.68 -4.11 6.53
CA MET A 136 -5.86 -4.44 7.70
C MET A 136 -6.65 -5.09 8.84
N GLY A 137 -7.92 -5.46 8.62
CA GLY A 137 -8.93 -5.89 9.59
C GLY A 137 -8.44 -6.73 10.77
N PRO A 138 -8.79 -8.02 10.91
CA PRO A 138 -8.65 -8.77 12.16
C PRO A 138 -7.21 -8.99 12.61
N LEU A 139 -6.17 -8.52 11.91
CA LEU A 139 -4.78 -8.60 12.36
C LEU A 139 -4.59 -7.98 13.74
N GLY A 140 -5.23 -6.82 14.01
CA GLY A 140 -5.23 -6.22 15.35
C GLY A 140 -5.87 -7.13 16.40
N ALA A 141 -7.03 -7.70 16.10
CA ALA A 141 -7.72 -8.63 17.00
C ALA A 141 -6.96 -9.97 17.19
N LEU A 142 -6.36 -10.49 16.12
CA LEU A 142 -5.53 -11.69 16.10
C LEU A 142 -4.23 -11.51 16.88
N CYS A 143 -3.71 -10.28 17.02
CA CYS A 143 -2.60 -9.98 17.92
C CYS A 143 -3.05 -9.81 19.38
N ILE A 144 -4.24 -9.27 19.61
CA ILE A 144 -4.77 -9.03 20.96
C ILE A 144 -5.22 -10.34 21.64
N ILE A 145 -5.88 -11.24 20.92
CA ILE A 145 -6.36 -12.53 21.45
C ILE A 145 -5.24 -13.37 22.11
N PRO A 146 -4.07 -13.62 21.48
CA PRO A 146 -2.98 -14.36 22.12
C PRO A 146 -2.35 -13.61 23.29
N MET A 147 -2.28 -12.27 23.24
CA MET A 147 -1.80 -11.46 24.36
C MET A 147 -2.74 -11.57 25.58
N CYS A 148 -4.05 -11.50 25.35
CA CYS A 148 -5.07 -11.72 26.39
C CYS A 148 -5.01 -13.15 26.95
N GLY A 149 -4.81 -14.15 26.10
CA GLY A 149 -4.64 -15.55 26.51
C GLY A 149 -3.39 -15.75 27.38
N LEU A 150 -2.25 -15.14 27.00
CA LEU A 150 -1.02 -15.15 27.77
C LEU A 150 -1.20 -14.43 29.11
N PHE A 151 -1.84 -13.25 29.12
CA PHE A 151 -2.11 -12.49 30.34
C PHE A 151 -2.98 -13.29 31.32
N TYR A 152 -4.10 -13.85 30.85
CA TYR A 152 -4.99 -14.67 31.67
C TYR A 152 -4.30 -15.95 32.17
N GLY A 153 -3.47 -16.57 31.33
CA GLY A 153 -2.64 -17.72 31.71
C GLY A 153 -1.64 -17.37 32.82
N CYS A 154 -0.96 -16.24 32.70
CA CYS A 154 -0.04 -15.71 33.70
C CYS A 154 -0.74 -15.43 35.03
N GLU A 155 -1.89 -14.74 35.00
CA GLU A 155 -2.66 -14.41 36.20
C GLU A 155 -3.16 -15.68 36.91
N ARG A 156 -3.70 -16.64 36.14
CA ARG A 156 -4.17 -17.93 36.67
C ARG A 156 -3.05 -18.73 37.32
N MET A 157 -1.85 -18.73 36.72
CA MET A 157 -0.67 -19.37 37.31
C MET A 157 -0.18 -18.65 38.57
N ALA A 158 -0.18 -17.32 38.59
CA ALA A 158 0.18 -16.53 39.76
C ALA A 158 -0.76 -16.83 40.95
N ARG A 159 -2.08 -16.83 40.71
CA ARG A 159 -3.10 -17.14 41.71
C ARG A 159 -2.94 -18.56 42.29
N LYS A 160 -2.65 -19.56 41.43
CA LYS A 160 -2.34 -20.93 41.88
C LYS A 160 -1.12 -21.00 42.79
N ARG A 161 -0.06 -20.24 42.51
CA ARG A 161 1.15 -20.20 43.35
C ARG A 161 0.86 -19.52 44.70
N GLN A 162 0.04 -18.48 44.71
CA GLN A 162 -0.38 -17.80 45.93
C GLN A 162 -1.16 -18.75 46.85
N VAL A 163 -2.19 -19.43 46.34
CA VAL A 163 -2.97 -20.43 47.10
C VAL A 163 -2.05 -21.52 47.67
N LYS A 164 -1.09 -22.03 46.87
CA LYS A 164 -0.16 -23.06 47.34
C LYS A 164 0.74 -22.56 48.48
N ARG A 165 1.23 -21.31 48.42
CA ARG A 165 2.06 -20.72 49.49
C ARG A 165 1.26 -20.54 50.78
N VAL A 166 0.05 -19.99 50.68
CA VAL A 166 -0.82 -19.76 51.84
C VAL A 166 -1.25 -21.07 52.49
N ALA A 167 -1.62 -22.09 51.68
CA ALA A 167 -1.98 -23.40 52.19
C ALA A 167 -0.82 -24.11 52.92
N LEU A 168 0.43 -23.94 52.45
CA LEU A 168 1.61 -24.49 53.14
C LEU A 168 1.86 -23.77 54.48
N MET A 169 1.73 -22.45 54.53
CA MET A 169 1.87 -21.67 55.78
C MET A 169 0.81 -22.04 56.82
N LEU A 170 -0.43 -22.31 56.39
CA LEU A 170 -1.53 -22.71 57.29
C LEU A 170 -1.40 -24.16 57.77
N GLY A 171 -0.87 -25.06 56.93
CA GLY A 171 -0.62 -26.46 57.31
C GLY A 171 0.48 -26.61 58.35
N ASP A 172 1.49 -25.74 58.34
CA ASP A 172 2.58 -25.71 59.33
C ASP A 172 2.06 -25.32 60.74
N GLN A 173 0.92 -24.61 60.80
CA GLN A 173 0.22 -24.25 62.04
C GLN A 173 -0.72 -25.35 62.57
N ASN A 174 -0.56 -26.60 62.11
CA ASN A 174 -1.31 -27.78 62.59
C ASN A 174 -2.84 -27.77 62.32
N LEU A 175 -3.29 -26.91 61.40
CA LEU A 175 -4.68 -26.89 60.91
C LEU A 175 -4.79 -27.72 59.63
N THR A 176 -5.66 -28.73 59.60
CA THR A 176 -5.96 -29.52 58.39
C THR A 176 -6.81 -28.72 57.42
N VAL A 177 -6.20 -27.78 56.69
CA VAL A 177 -6.91 -26.92 55.72
C VAL A 177 -6.82 -27.50 54.32
N THR A 178 -7.98 -27.73 53.70
CA THR A 178 -8.10 -28.18 52.31
C THR A 178 -7.80 -27.03 51.35
N LYS A 179 -7.11 -27.33 50.23
CA LYS A 179 -6.73 -26.33 49.22
C LYS A 179 -7.94 -25.58 48.63
N ASP A 180 -9.11 -26.22 48.62
CA ASP A 180 -10.34 -25.63 48.10
C ASP A 180 -10.91 -24.55 49.03
N ALA A 181 -10.75 -24.69 50.35
CA ALA A 181 -11.14 -23.66 51.32
C ALA A 181 -10.24 -22.40 51.21
N VAL A 182 -8.94 -22.58 50.99
CA VAL A 182 -8.02 -21.44 50.77
C VAL A 182 -8.34 -20.72 49.47
N LYS A 183 -8.80 -21.46 48.45
CA LYS A 183 -9.17 -20.90 47.15
C LYS A 183 -10.47 -20.10 47.21
N SER A 184 -11.46 -20.50 48.01
CA SER A 184 -12.70 -19.74 48.19
C SER A 184 -12.46 -18.45 48.96
N LEU A 185 -11.67 -18.49 50.03
CA LEU A 185 -11.32 -17.30 50.82
C LEU A 185 -10.60 -16.23 49.97
N LEU A 186 -9.64 -16.66 49.14
CA LEU A 186 -8.91 -15.75 48.25
C LEU A 186 -9.73 -15.27 47.03
N ALA A 187 -10.93 -15.81 46.80
CA ALA A 187 -11.83 -15.38 45.75
C ALA A 187 -12.88 -14.38 46.24
N GLU A 188 -13.11 -14.29 47.54
CA GLU A 188 -14.02 -13.34 48.20
C GLU A 188 -13.41 -11.93 48.37
N ASP A 189 -12.07 -11.83 48.32
CA ASP A 189 -11.32 -10.56 48.45
C ASP A 189 -11.10 -9.80 47.12
N VAL A 190 -11.73 -10.23 46.01
CA VAL A 190 -11.67 -9.58 44.68
C VAL A 190 -13.04 -9.05 44.29
#